data_AF-A0A4Q5AYU4-F1
#
_entry.id   AF-A0A4Q5AYU4-F1
#
_cell.length_a   1.000
_cell.length_b   1.000
_cell.length_c   1.000
_cell.angle_alpha   90.00
_cell.angle_beta   90.00
_cell.angle_gamma   90.00
#
_symmetry.space_group_name_H-M   'P 1'
#
loop_
_entity.id
_entity.type
_entity.pdbx_description
1 polymer ?
#
loop_
_entity_poly.entity_id
_entity_poly.type
_entity_poly.pdbx_seq_one_letter_code
_entity_poly.pdbx_strand_id
1 'polypeptide(L)'
;MIRVMGGITPYRAQSADMLMNIVPALPVIAGTCIFMIVALGFIHHWNGINLLIPMFLQSALLMTIAYAIACITCVFIMRPHIKDIASRSLPYAKMHCGNGILCASTVALAMISFAIGMGAIAQYDLTIANLEAWKPLSRVVSADVSASTTDAFTEENASRIHASFKELDDDEAMALSMPVGVFFTPSQGEQPTIEQVHAATSPYDDVIICNPAFLSMFNVHGSELRSIDSRDIPSSLSEGIHAYNDLWLTSGASPMEQHLFRWNSSRAFPSLSYGAQTGTITHTTNPLIIVVNDISTSLNLEGFLIPAMSTANLVFANADVLHQAFGRHGVNSLITSTSTIADSVYARTLWLRQTIATCAIAMTVAIIAALLVAAFAARTWSLERQRALFVRHVSGYTFTALTCKRTIVCGLLLIAVTALASFVLPNWSIVDPTRSETLFFLLFAAVGAAFNTLITIHAARSSFREAIHRH
;
A
#
# COMPACT_ATOMS: atom_id res chain seq x y z
N MET A 1 -35.47 21.11 -22.68
CA MET A 1 -36.95 21.12 -22.56
C MET A 1 -37.64 21.84 -23.71
N ILE A 2 -37.20 23.03 -24.13
CA ILE A 2 -37.77 23.78 -25.28
C ILE A 2 -37.64 23.01 -26.62
N ARG A 3 -36.56 22.24 -26.82
CA ARG A 3 -36.28 21.49 -28.06
C ARG A 3 -37.22 20.30 -28.33
N VAL A 4 -37.78 19.67 -27.29
CA VAL A 4 -38.69 18.51 -27.45
C VAL A 4 -40.10 18.96 -27.85
N MET A 5 -40.51 20.18 -27.49
CA MET A 5 -41.76 20.77 -27.94
C MET A 5 -41.74 21.19 -29.43
N GLY A 6 -40.57 21.23 -30.07
CA GLY A 6 -40.40 21.54 -31.49
C GLY A 6 -40.44 20.33 -32.44
N GLY A 7 -40.93 19.17 -32.00
CA GLY A 7 -41.05 17.97 -32.85
C GLY A 7 -39.77 17.15 -33.01
N ILE A 8 -38.71 17.45 -32.25
CA ILE A 8 -37.45 16.70 -32.28
C ILE A 8 -37.61 15.41 -31.46
N THR A 9 -37.28 14.27 -32.05
CA THR A 9 -37.32 12.98 -31.35
C THR A 9 -36.39 13.01 -30.12
N PRO A 10 -36.80 12.43 -28.98
CA PRO A 10 -36.03 12.49 -27.73
C PRO A 10 -34.61 11.92 -27.88
N TYR A 11 -34.40 11.00 -28.81
CA TYR A 11 -33.08 10.47 -29.17
C TYR A 11 -32.14 11.53 -29.77
N ARG A 12 -32.63 12.36 -30.70
CA ARG A 12 -31.84 13.45 -31.31
C ARG A 12 -31.51 14.57 -30.34
N ALA A 13 -32.42 14.86 -29.40
CA ALA A 13 -32.15 15.84 -28.35
C ALA A 13 -31.10 15.31 -27.36
N GLN A 14 -31.16 14.03 -27.01
CA GLN A 14 -30.19 13.39 -26.11
C GLN A 14 -28.80 13.26 -26.72
N SER A 15 -28.68 12.85 -27.98
CA SER A 15 -27.38 12.77 -28.65
C SER A 15 -26.73 14.15 -28.77
N ALA A 16 -27.53 15.20 -29.02
CA ALA A 16 -27.05 16.58 -29.05
C ALA A 16 -26.57 17.05 -27.66
N ASP A 17 -27.29 16.76 -26.59
CA ASP A 17 -26.88 17.11 -25.22
C ASP A 17 -25.65 16.29 -24.75
N MET A 18 -25.48 15.04 -25.22
CA MET A 18 -24.27 14.25 -24.99
C MET A 18 -23.06 14.84 -25.71
N LEU A 19 -23.19 15.13 -27.01
CA LEU A 19 -22.13 15.77 -27.80
C LEU A 19 -21.76 17.14 -27.22
N MET A 20 -22.74 17.93 -26.76
CA MET A 20 -22.49 19.24 -26.18
C MET A 20 -21.69 19.21 -24.87
N ASN A 21 -21.68 18.08 -24.16
CA ASN A 21 -20.90 17.90 -22.92
C ASN A 21 -19.59 17.11 -23.11
N ILE A 22 -19.53 16.19 -24.08
CA ILE A 22 -18.33 15.38 -24.37
C ILE A 22 -17.32 16.18 -25.19
N VAL A 23 -17.77 16.91 -26.22
CA VAL A 23 -16.90 17.69 -27.12
C VAL A 23 -16.06 18.74 -26.38
N PRO A 24 -16.60 19.55 -25.43
CA PRO A 24 -15.77 20.50 -24.68
C PRO A 24 -14.89 19.85 -23.61
N ALA A 25 -15.13 18.60 -23.21
CA ALA A 25 -14.28 17.88 -22.26
C ALA A 25 -13.01 17.31 -22.90
N LEU A 26 -13.07 16.93 -24.19
CA LEU A 26 -11.93 16.44 -24.96
C LEU A 26 -10.71 17.39 -24.96
N PRO A 27 -10.84 18.70 -25.22
CA PRO A 27 -9.71 19.62 -25.17
C PRO A 27 -9.16 19.82 -23.75
N VAL A 28 -9.98 19.66 -22.70
CA VAL A 28 -9.51 19.70 -21.31
C VAL A 28 -8.65 18.48 -21.00
N ILE A 29 -9.13 17.28 -21.37
CA ILE A 29 -8.38 16.02 -21.20
C ILE A 29 -7.07 16.07 -21.99
N ALA A 30 -7.14 16.45 -23.27
CA ALA A 30 -5.96 16.61 -24.12
C ALA A 30 -5.00 17.65 -23.56
N GLY A 31 -5.51 18.79 -23.09
CA GLY A 31 -4.72 19.84 -22.46
C GLY A 31 -3.99 19.37 -21.21
N THR A 32 -4.66 18.60 -20.33
CA THR A 32 -4.02 18.01 -19.14
C THR A 32 -2.94 17.00 -19.49
N CYS A 33 -3.13 16.19 -20.53
CA CYS A 33 -2.12 15.24 -20.99
C CYS A 33 -0.90 15.95 -21.60
N ILE A 34 -1.12 16.96 -22.43
CA ILE A 34 -0.04 17.78 -23.01
C ILE A 34 0.73 18.49 -21.88
N PHE A 35 0.03 19.08 -20.93
CA PHE A 35 0.66 19.74 -19.78
C PHE A 35 1.52 18.76 -18.96
N MET A 36 1.02 17.56 -18.66
CA MET A 36 1.76 16.52 -17.94
C MET A 36 3.02 16.08 -18.69
N ILE A 37 2.93 15.84 -20.00
CA ILE A 37 4.08 15.45 -20.84
C ILE A 37 5.15 16.56 -20.83
N VAL A 38 4.73 17.81 -20.98
CA VAL A 38 5.64 18.97 -20.97
C VAL A 38 6.28 19.14 -19.60
N ALA A 39 5.51 19.09 -18.51
CA ALA A 39 6.00 19.23 -17.14
C ALA A 39 7.03 18.14 -16.80
N LEU A 40 6.76 16.88 -17.17
CA LEU A 40 7.68 15.78 -16.95
C LEU A 40 8.91 15.85 -17.85
N GLY A 41 8.79 16.40 -19.06
CA GLY A 41 9.95 16.61 -19.91
C GLY A 41 10.93 17.64 -19.37
N PHE A 42 10.42 18.66 -18.67
CA PHE A 42 11.27 19.56 -17.90
C PHE A 42 11.91 18.87 -16.68
N ILE A 43 11.19 18.00 -15.98
CA ILE A 43 11.72 17.29 -14.80
C ILE A 43 12.80 16.26 -15.19
N HIS A 44 12.56 15.47 -16.23
CA HIS A 44 13.45 14.38 -16.66
C HIS A 44 14.44 14.79 -17.76
N HIS A 45 14.58 16.09 -18.05
CA HIS A 45 15.49 16.62 -19.08
C HIS A 45 15.30 15.94 -20.45
N TRP A 46 14.05 15.60 -20.78
CA TRP A 46 13.67 14.87 -21.99
C TRP A 46 14.25 13.45 -22.16
N ASN A 47 15.03 12.96 -21.20
CA ASN A 47 15.54 11.60 -21.21
C ASN A 47 14.44 10.60 -20.79
N GLY A 48 14.19 9.58 -21.61
CA GLY A 48 13.24 8.50 -21.30
C GLY A 48 11.76 8.82 -21.49
N ILE A 49 11.39 10.02 -21.99
CA ILE A 49 9.98 10.40 -22.23
C ILE A 49 9.25 9.41 -23.14
N ASN A 50 9.94 8.82 -24.13
CA ASN A 50 9.33 7.90 -25.09
C ASN A 50 8.69 6.66 -24.43
N LEU A 51 9.19 6.22 -23.27
CA LEU A 51 8.59 5.13 -22.49
C LEU A 51 7.35 5.58 -21.71
N LEU A 52 7.28 6.86 -21.33
CA LEU A 52 6.19 7.44 -20.54
C LEU A 52 4.99 7.84 -21.40
N ILE A 53 5.22 8.31 -22.64
CA ILE A 53 4.16 8.68 -23.61
C ILE A 53 3.07 7.60 -23.75
N PRO A 54 3.38 6.32 -24.02
CA PRO A 54 2.34 5.30 -24.20
C PRO A 54 1.55 5.05 -22.91
N MET A 55 2.20 5.08 -21.75
CA MET A 55 1.55 4.93 -20.44
C MET A 55 0.57 6.08 -20.16
N PHE A 56 0.96 7.31 -20.48
CA PHE A 56 0.08 8.47 -20.38
C PHE A 56 -1.07 8.43 -21.37
N LEU A 57 -0.82 8.05 -22.63
CA LEU A 57 -1.87 7.90 -23.63
C LEU A 57 -2.89 6.85 -23.22
N GLN A 58 -2.43 5.74 -22.63
CA GLN A 58 -3.30 4.69 -22.08
C GLN A 58 -4.12 5.20 -20.89
N SER A 59 -3.52 5.97 -19.97
CA SER A 59 -4.25 6.59 -18.86
C SER A 59 -5.29 7.62 -19.33
N ALA A 60 -4.94 8.42 -20.34
CA ALA A 60 -5.83 9.40 -20.95
C ALA A 60 -7.02 8.74 -21.65
N LEU A 61 -6.75 7.65 -22.36
CA LEU A 61 -7.78 6.82 -22.99
C LEU A 61 -8.73 6.25 -21.94
N LEU A 62 -8.20 5.67 -20.86
CA LEU A 62 -9.00 5.15 -19.74
C LEU A 62 -9.88 6.24 -19.10
N MET A 63 -9.34 7.42 -18.84
CA MET A 63 -10.09 8.55 -18.29
C MET A 63 -11.16 9.04 -19.27
N THR A 64 -10.88 9.07 -20.57
CA THR A 64 -11.84 9.44 -21.61
C THR A 64 -12.98 8.44 -21.69
N ILE A 65 -12.67 7.14 -21.65
CA ILE A 65 -13.66 6.06 -21.63
C ILE A 65 -14.52 6.15 -20.36
N ALA A 66 -13.90 6.33 -19.19
CA ALA A 66 -14.61 6.46 -17.92
C ALA A 66 -15.53 7.69 -17.91
N TYR A 67 -15.07 8.83 -18.41
CA TYR A 67 -15.88 10.04 -18.55
C TYR A 67 -17.04 9.87 -19.55
N ALA A 68 -16.78 9.20 -20.69
CA ALA A 68 -17.81 8.88 -21.66
C ALA A 68 -18.88 7.95 -21.05
N ILE A 69 -18.47 6.90 -20.33
CA ILE A 69 -19.37 6.01 -19.59
C ILE A 69 -20.18 6.83 -18.58
N ALA A 70 -19.55 7.69 -17.77
CA ALA A 70 -20.25 8.53 -16.81
C ALA A 70 -21.29 9.45 -17.48
N CYS A 71 -20.96 10.06 -18.62
CA CYS A 71 -21.89 10.85 -19.41
C CYS A 71 -23.05 10.01 -19.95
N ILE A 72 -22.75 8.83 -20.51
CA ILE A 72 -23.74 7.87 -21.01
C ILE A 72 -24.69 7.46 -19.89
N THR A 73 -24.16 7.01 -18.76
CA THR A 73 -24.93 6.63 -17.58
C THR A 73 -25.77 7.78 -17.07
N CYS A 74 -25.23 9.01 -17.00
CA CYS A 74 -25.98 10.20 -16.61
C CYS A 74 -27.17 10.46 -17.54
N VAL A 75 -26.97 10.39 -18.87
CA VAL A 75 -28.04 10.58 -19.86
C VAL A 75 -29.09 9.48 -19.79
N PHE A 76 -28.69 8.21 -19.61
CA PHE A 76 -29.62 7.10 -19.48
C PHE A 76 -30.46 7.19 -18.19
N ILE A 77 -29.83 7.52 -17.06
CA ILE A 77 -30.52 7.71 -15.77
C ILE A 77 -31.47 8.90 -15.86
N MET A 78 -31.01 10.05 -16.37
CA MET A 78 -31.77 11.31 -16.46
C MET A 78 -32.82 11.35 -17.57
N ARG A 79 -33.04 10.26 -18.33
CA ARG A 79 -34.08 10.21 -19.38
C ARG A 79 -35.44 10.64 -18.81
N PRO A 80 -36.05 11.75 -19.28
CA PRO A 80 -37.37 12.15 -18.81
C PRO A 80 -38.42 11.18 -19.38
N HIS A 81 -39.33 10.69 -18.54
CA HIS A 81 -40.45 9.89 -19.02
C HIS A 81 -41.51 10.81 -19.64
N ILE A 82 -42.31 10.31 -20.58
CA ILE A 82 -43.39 11.09 -21.23
C ILE A 82 -44.35 11.70 -20.19
N LYS A 83 -44.57 11.00 -19.07
CA LYS A 83 -45.37 11.48 -17.93
C LYS A 83 -44.75 12.72 -17.26
N ASP A 84 -43.42 12.76 -17.08
CA ASP A 84 -42.70 13.89 -16.45
C ASP A 84 -42.72 15.14 -17.34
N ILE A 85 -42.70 14.94 -18.66
CA ILE A 85 -42.81 16.02 -19.66
C ILE A 85 -44.24 16.60 -19.64
N ALA A 86 -45.25 15.75 -19.54
CA ALA A 86 -46.65 16.15 -19.48
C ALA A 86 -47.00 16.90 -18.18
N SER A 87 -46.43 16.51 -17.04
CA SER A 87 -46.65 17.15 -15.73
C SER A 87 -45.75 18.37 -15.47
N ARG A 88 -44.83 18.71 -16.39
CA ARG A 88 -43.79 19.74 -16.20
C ARG A 88 -43.03 19.59 -14.87
N SER A 89 -42.84 18.35 -14.41
CA SER A 89 -42.15 18.06 -13.15
C SER A 89 -40.72 17.62 -13.41
N LEU A 90 -39.78 18.09 -12.58
CA LEU A 90 -38.39 17.62 -12.61
C LEU A 90 -38.32 16.15 -12.13
N PRO A 91 -37.44 15.31 -12.69
CA PRO A 91 -37.33 13.88 -12.34
C PRO A 91 -36.55 13.68 -11.03
N TYR A 92 -37.08 14.20 -9.92
CA TYR A 92 -36.40 14.25 -8.61
C TYR A 92 -35.94 12.88 -8.10
N ALA A 93 -36.73 11.81 -8.28
CA ALA A 93 -36.36 10.46 -7.84
C ALA A 93 -35.06 9.96 -8.47
N LYS A 94 -34.83 10.26 -9.75
CA LYS A 94 -33.62 9.87 -10.49
C LYS A 94 -32.41 10.72 -10.07
N MET A 95 -32.63 12.01 -9.81
CA MET A 95 -31.60 12.90 -9.27
C MET A 95 -31.15 12.46 -7.87
N HIS A 96 -32.08 12.02 -7.01
CA HIS A 96 -31.76 11.50 -5.68
C HIS A 96 -30.94 10.21 -5.74
N CYS A 97 -31.27 9.30 -6.66
CA CYS A 97 -30.50 8.08 -6.88
C CYS A 97 -29.07 8.39 -7.35
N GLY A 98 -28.92 9.24 -8.36
CA GLY A 98 -27.60 9.65 -8.87
C GLY A 98 -26.74 10.36 -7.82
N ASN A 99 -27.33 11.27 -7.04
CA ASN A 99 -26.65 11.94 -5.94
C ASN A 99 -26.24 10.95 -4.83
N GLY A 100 -27.08 9.94 -4.55
CA GLY A 100 -26.77 8.88 -3.59
C GLY A 100 -25.56 8.06 -4.02
N ILE A 101 -25.51 7.64 -5.27
CA ILE A 101 -24.38 6.87 -5.84
C ILE A 101 -23.10 7.71 -5.82
N LEU A 102 -23.16 8.97 -6.25
CA LEU A 102 -22.00 9.87 -6.29
C LEU A 102 -21.48 10.22 -4.88
N CYS A 103 -22.39 10.35 -3.91
CA CYS A 103 -22.02 10.54 -2.51
C CYS A 103 -21.36 9.29 -1.95
N ALA A 104 -21.93 8.11 -2.21
CA ALA A 104 -21.35 6.85 -1.75
C ALA A 104 -19.96 6.60 -2.35
N SER A 105 -19.76 6.90 -3.65
CA SER A 105 -18.45 6.73 -4.30
C SER A 105 -17.41 7.71 -3.79
N THR A 106 -17.76 8.99 -3.59
CA THR A 106 -16.84 10.00 -3.04
C THR A 106 -16.44 9.69 -1.59
N VAL A 107 -17.39 9.23 -0.78
CA VAL A 107 -17.09 8.75 0.59
C VAL A 107 -16.21 7.50 0.55
N ALA A 108 -16.51 6.52 -0.30
CA ALA A 108 -15.68 5.31 -0.43
C ALA A 108 -14.24 5.64 -0.87
N LEU A 109 -14.08 6.54 -1.84
CA LEU A 109 -12.75 7.01 -2.28
C LEU A 109 -11.99 7.71 -1.15
N ALA A 110 -12.64 8.59 -0.38
CA ALA A 110 -12.02 9.24 0.77
C ALA A 110 -11.53 8.20 1.81
N MET A 111 -12.34 7.18 2.08
CA MET A 111 -12.02 6.11 3.03
C MET A 111 -10.87 5.23 2.56
N ILE A 112 -10.86 4.86 1.27
CA ILE A 112 -9.76 4.09 0.66
C ILE A 112 -8.46 4.91 0.69
N SER A 113 -8.49 6.19 0.33
CA SER A 113 -7.32 7.06 0.39
C SER A 113 -6.80 7.23 1.82
N PHE A 114 -7.68 7.35 2.80
CA PHE A 114 -7.29 7.40 4.21
C PHE A 114 -6.61 6.09 4.65
N ALA A 115 -7.22 4.95 4.33
CA ALA A 115 -6.71 3.62 4.69
C ALA A 115 -5.31 3.37 4.12
N ILE A 116 -5.11 3.61 2.81
CA ILE A 116 -3.80 3.49 2.16
C ILE A 116 -2.80 4.48 2.76
N GLY A 117 -3.22 5.72 3.03
CA GLY A 117 -2.39 6.74 3.65
C GLY A 117 -1.90 6.34 5.04
N MET A 118 -2.77 5.76 5.87
CA MET A 118 -2.40 5.27 7.21
C MET A 118 -1.44 4.09 7.14
N GLY A 119 -1.68 3.12 6.25
CA GLY A 119 -0.75 2.02 6.01
C GLY A 119 0.63 2.52 5.56
N ALA A 120 0.67 3.54 4.70
CA ALA A 120 1.91 4.16 4.26
C ALA A 120 2.63 4.91 5.41
N ILE A 121 1.91 5.56 6.32
CA ILE A 121 2.49 6.19 7.52
C ILE A 121 3.09 5.13 8.45
N ALA A 122 2.38 4.04 8.73
CA ALA A 122 2.88 2.96 9.57
C ALA A 122 4.17 2.34 9.00
N GLN A 123 4.21 2.11 7.69
CA GLN A 123 5.42 1.63 7.01
C GLN A 123 6.54 2.68 7.01
N TYR A 124 6.21 3.97 6.90
CA TYR A 124 7.19 5.05 6.88
C TYR A 124 7.98 5.14 8.18
N ASP A 125 7.29 5.03 9.32
CA ASP A 125 7.93 5.07 10.63
C ASP A 125 8.92 3.91 10.81
N LEU A 126 8.55 2.69 10.40
CA LEU A 126 9.45 1.53 10.40
C LEU A 126 10.63 1.71 9.43
N THR A 127 10.38 2.24 8.24
CA THR A 127 11.41 2.41 7.20
C THR A 127 12.43 3.49 7.57
N ILE A 128 12.03 4.55 8.29
CA ILE A 128 12.95 5.58 8.79
C ILE A 128 13.96 4.98 9.78
N ALA A 129 13.50 4.14 10.71
CA ALA A 129 14.40 3.50 11.67
C ALA A 129 15.44 2.63 10.94
N ASN A 130 15.02 1.88 9.93
CA ASN A 130 15.93 1.13 9.06
C ASN A 130 16.90 2.04 8.32
N LEU A 131 16.43 3.18 7.79
CA LEU A 131 17.30 4.14 7.10
C LEU A 131 18.40 4.69 8.01
N GLU A 132 18.06 5.01 9.26
CA GLU A 132 19.03 5.48 10.26
C GLU A 132 20.09 4.42 10.56
N ALA A 133 19.70 3.15 10.64
CA ALA A 133 20.61 2.03 10.85
C ALA A 133 21.55 1.80 9.65
N TRP A 134 21.07 1.99 8.41
CA TRP A 134 21.86 1.80 7.19
C TRP A 134 22.68 3.02 6.77
N LYS A 135 22.35 4.22 7.25
CA LYS A 135 23.07 5.46 6.93
C LYS A 135 24.60 5.41 7.19
N PRO A 136 25.10 4.91 8.33
CA PRO A 136 26.54 4.76 8.55
C PRO A 136 27.19 3.68 7.65
N LEU A 137 26.38 2.79 7.08
CA LEU A 137 26.76 1.63 6.28
C LEU A 137 26.47 1.86 4.78
N SER A 138 26.60 3.09 4.31
CA SER A 138 26.16 3.52 2.96
C SER A 138 26.87 2.85 1.78
N ARG A 139 27.85 1.98 2.04
CA ARG A 139 28.55 1.21 1.00
C ARG A 139 28.04 -0.22 0.89
N VAL A 140 27.33 -0.72 1.90
CA VAL A 140 26.86 -2.10 1.93
C VAL A 140 25.82 -2.31 0.84
N VAL A 141 25.96 -3.41 0.11
CA VAL A 141 25.11 -3.74 -1.03
C VAL A 141 24.43 -5.10 -0.85
N SER A 142 23.23 -5.22 -1.43
CA SER A 142 22.62 -6.52 -1.74
C SER A 142 22.86 -6.83 -3.22
N ALA A 143 22.93 -8.12 -3.56
CA ALA A 143 23.13 -8.60 -4.91
C ALA A 143 21.90 -9.39 -5.38
N ASP A 144 21.40 -9.05 -6.57
CA ASP A 144 20.32 -9.80 -7.21
C ASP A 144 20.90 -10.92 -8.08
N VAL A 145 20.40 -12.13 -7.87
CA VAL A 145 20.76 -13.30 -8.66
C VAL A 145 19.99 -13.29 -9.98
N SER A 146 20.68 -13.61 -11.08
CA SER A 146 20.03 -13.61 -12.40
C SER A 146 18.90 -14.63 -12.50
N ALA A 147 17.75 -14.17 -12.98
CA ALA A 147 16.63 -15.04 -13.34
C ALA A 147 16.95 -15.94 -14.55
N SER A 148 18.02 -15.65 -15.30
CA SER A 148 18.50 -16.52 -16.39
C SER A 148 19.48 -17.60 -15.92
N THR A 149 19.83 -17.61 -14.63
CA THR A 149 20.67 -18.67 -14.06
C THR A 149 19.83 -19.93 -13.96
N THR A 150 20.17 -20.94 -14.74
CA THR A 150 19.59 -22.27 -14.60
C THR A 150 20.32 -23.02 -13.50
N ASP A 151 19.67 -24.00 -12.88
CA ASP A 151 20.32 -24.93 -11.93
C ASP A 151 21.60 -25.52 -12.55
N ALA A 152 21.58 -25.79 -13.86
CA ALA A 152 22.74 -26.24 -14.62
C ALA A 152 23.92 -25.24 -14.65
N PHE A 153 23.67 -23.93 -14.71
CA PHE A 153 24.76 -22.94 -14.65
C PHE A 153 25.40 -22.92 -13.26
N THR A 154 24.56 -22.98 -12.21
CA THR A 154 25.02 -23.01 -10.82
C THR A 154 25.86 -24.26 -10.57
N GLU A 155 25.40 -25.42 -11.03
CA GLU A 155 26.10 -26.70 -10.89
C GLU A 155 27.44 -26.70 -11.67
N GLU A 156 27.45 -26.23 -12.93
CA GLU A 156 28.66 -26.14 -13.75
C GLU A 156 29.71 -25.20 -13.13
N ASN A 157 29.28 -24.11 -12.51
CA ASN A 157 30.15 -23.08 -11.96
C ASN A 157 30.30 -23.15 -10.43
N ALA A 158 29.77 -24.18 -9.77
CA ALA A 158 29.70 -24.27 -8.31
C ALA A 158 31.06 -24.03 -7.64
N SER A 159 32.13 -24.62 -8.18
CA SER A 159 33.49 -24.44 -7.66
C SER A 159 34.00 -22.99 -7.74
N ARG A 160 33.67 -22.27 -8.82
CA ARG A 160 34.05 -20.87 -9.04
C ARG A 160 33.22 -19.91 -8.20
N ILE A 161 31.93 -20.21 -8.06
CA ILE A 161 31.02 -19.46 -7.19
C ILE A 161 31.47 -19.62 -5.73
N HIS A 162 31.76 -20.85 -5.30
CA HIS A 162 32.29 -21.12 -3.97
C HIS A 162 33.63 -20.42 -3.71
N ALA A 163 34.55 -20.42 -4.69
CA ALA A 163 35.81 -19.68 -4.58
C ALA A 163 35.59 -18.16 -4.41
N SER A 164 34.58 -17.60 -5.09
CA SER A 164 34.21 -16.19 -4.96
C SER A 164 33.65 -15.88 -3.56
N PHE A 165 32.77 -16.74 -3.04
CA PHE A 165 32.25 -16.59 -1.67
C PHE A 165 33.34 -16.73 -0.63
N LYS A 166 34.27 -17.67 -0.82
CA LYS A 166 35.41 -17.86 0.09
C LYS A 166 36.31 -16.63 0.13
N GLU A 167 36.64 -16.05 -1.01
CA GLU A 167 37.42 -14.81 -1.08
C GLU A 167 36.74 -13.67 -0.32
N LEU A 168 35.41 -13.54 -0.43
CA LEU A 168 34.63 -12.53 0.28
C LEU A 168 34.51 -12.79 1.78
N ASP A 169 34.45 -14.06 2.19
CA ASP A 169 34.39 -14.46 3.61
C ASP A 169 35.76 -14.23 4.29
N ASP A 170 36.84 -14.64 3.63
CA ASP A 170 38.23 -14.45 4.09
C ASP A 170 38.56 -12.95 4.27
N ASP A 171 37.99 -12.08 3.43
CA ASP A 171 38.14 -10.61 3.50
C ASP A 171 37.17 -9.92 4.49
N GLU A 172 36.36 -10.69 5.24
CA GLU A 172 35.26 -10.19 6.10
C GLU A 172 34.28 -9.26 5.35
N ALA A 173 34.18 -9.41 4.03
CA ALA A 173 33.39 -8.57 3.14
C ALA A 173 31.96 -9.08 2.93
N MET A 174 31.59 -10.18 3.58
CA MET A 174 30.29 -10.84 3.48
C MET A 174 29.63 -10.93 4.86
N ALA A 175 28.44 -10.37 5.01
CA ALA A 175 27.68 -10.37 6.25
C ALA A 175 26.33 -11.10 6.07
N LEU A 176 26.07 -12.07 6.94
CA LEU A 176 24.87 -12.90 6.92
C LEU A 176 24.00 -12.59 8.13
N SER A 177 22.71 -12.39 7.89
CA SER A 177 21.68 -12.43 8.93
C SER A 177 20.38 -12.96 8.32
N MET A 178 19.98 -14.15 8.73
CA MET A 178 18.79 -14.81 8.22
C MET A 178 17.94 -15.36 9.36
N PRO A 179 16.70 -14.88 9.53
CA PRO A 179 15.74 -15.51 10.43
C PRO A 179 15.21 -16.78 9.77
N VAL A 180 15.39 -17.91 10.45
CA VAL A 180 15.08 -19.25 9.95
C VAL A 180 13.91 -19.90 10.67
N GLY A 181 13.32 -19.24 11.69
CA GLY A 181 12.14 -19.76 12.39
C GLY A 181 10.95 -20.03 11.47
N VAL A 182 10.84 -19.29 10.36
CA VAL A 182 9.83 -19.50 9.31
C VAL A 182 9.87 -20.91 8.70
N PHE A 183 11.04 -21.55 8.65
CA PHE A 183 11.18 -22.88 8.05
C PHE A 183 10.72 -24.00 8.99
N PHE A 184 10.69 -23.77 10.30
CA PHE A 184 10.19 -24.74 11.27
C PHE A 184 8.66 -24.77 11.35
N THR A 185 7.98 -23.90 10.60
CA THR A 185 6.52 -23.83 10.59
C THR A 185 5.95 -24.69 9.44
N PRO A 186 4.97 -25.57 9.70
CA PRO A 186 4.32 -26.35 8.64
C PRO A 186 3.65 -25.43 7.61
N SER A 187 4.17 -25.40 6.38
CA SER A 187 3.64 -24.55 5.30
C SER A 187 2.34 -25.12 4.72
N GLN A 188 1.29 -24.29 4.65
CA GLN A 188 0.09 -24.55 3.85
C GLN A 188 0.03 -23.70 2.56
N GLY A 189 1.18 -23.21 2.08
CA GLY A 189 1.29 -22.40 0.86
C GLY A 189 1.22 -20.88 1.07
N GLU A 190 1.05 -20.41 2.30
CA GLU A 190 1.16 -18.99 2.69
C GLU A 190 2.39 -18.76 3.59
N GLN A 191 2.91 -17.52 3.62
CA GLN A 191 3.97 -17.17 4.57
C GLN A 191 3.45 -17.28 6.01
N PRO A 192 4.21 -17.90 6.92
CA PRO A 192 3.77 -18.08 8.30
C PRO A 192 3.65 -16.74 9.02
N THR A 193 2.59 -16.60 9.82
CA THR A 193 2.38 -15.44 10.69
C THR A 193 3.41 -15.43 11.84
N ILE A 194 3.65 -14.25 12.42
CA ILE A 194 4.58 -14.08 13.57
C ILE A 194 4.21 -15.02 14.73
N GLU A 195 2.92 -15.21 15.00
CA GLU A 195 2.43 -16.10 16.05
C GLU A 195 2.76 -17.58 15.77
N GLN A 196 2.67 -17.99 14.51
CA GLN A 196 3.04 -19.36 14.10
C GLN A 196 4.54 -19.59 14.19
N VAL A 197 5.35 -18.61 13.79
CA VAL A 197 6.81 -18.65 13.94
C VAL A 197 7.17 -18.78 15.43
N HIS A 198 6.65 -17.89 16.27
CA HIS A 198 6.87 -17.93 17.72
C HIS A 198 6.42 -19.27 18.34
N ALA A 199 5.32 -19.85 17.88
CA ALA A 199 4.88 -21.16 18.36
C ALA A 199 5.87 -22.29 18.01
N ALA A 200 6.50 -22.21 16.83
CA ALA A 200 7.51 -23.17 16.38
C ALA A 200 8.88 -22.95 17.06
N THR A 201 9.23 -21.70 17.40
CA THR A 201 10.53 -21.34 17.99
C THR A 201 10.51 -21.20 19.52
N SER A 202 9.34 -21.32 20.15
CA SER A 202 9.16 -21.22 21.60
C SER A 202 10.18 -22.08 22.37
N PRO A 203 10.84 -21.54 23.42
CA PRO A 203 10.54 -20.28 24.12
C PRO A 203 11.18 -19.02 23.52
N TYR A 204 11.80 -19.12 22.34
CA TYR A 204 12.43 -17.99 21.66
C TYR A 204 11.47 -17.31 20.69
N ASP A 205 11.67 -16.02 20.50
CA ASP A 205 10.87 -15.22 19.58
C ASP A 205 11.12 -15.62 18.11
N ASP A 206 12.36 -16.00 17.79
CA ASP A 206 12.81 -16.48 16.48
C ASP A 206 14.16 -17.22 16.61
N VAL A 207 14.60 -17.88 15.54
CA VAL A 207 15.96 -18.43 15.38
C VAL A 207 16.65 -17.69 14.25
N ILE A 208 17.84 -17.14 14.51
CA ILE A 208 18.58 -16.31 13.55
C ILE A 208 19.97 -16.89 13.32
N ILE A 209 20.30 -17.16 12.06
CA ILE A 209 21.65 -17.53 11.63
C ILE A 209 22.38 -16.25 11.22
N CYS A 210 23.56 -16.02 11.78
CA CYS A 210 24.40 -14.88 11.42
C CYS A 210 25.90 -15.21 11.47
N ASN A 211 26.73 -14.33 10.93
CA ASN A 211 28.19 -14.45 11.00
C ASN A 211 28.83 -13.27 11.75
N PRO A 212 30.11 -13.37 12.16
CA PRO A 212 30.81 -12.31 12.87
C PRO A 212 30.84 -10.96 12.13
N ALA A 213 30.91 -10.96 10.79
CA ALA A 213 30.88 -9.73 10.00
C ALA A 213 29.55 -8.97 10.13
N PHE A 214 28.41 -9.67 10.24
CA PHE A 214 27.13 -9.03 10.53
C PHE A 214 27.08 -8.47 11.97
N LEU A 215 27.57 -9.25 12.95
CA LEU A 215 27.61 -8.82 14.33
C LEU A 215 28.46 -7.54 14.51
N SER A 216 29.62 -7.47 13.85
CA SER A 216 30.47 -6.28 13.88
C SER A 216 29.80 -5.07 13.21
N MET A 217 29.11 -5.29 12.08
CA MET A 217 28.37 -4.26 11.34
C MET A 217 27.31 -3.55 12.20
N PHE A 218 26.62 -4.28 13.07
CA PHE A 218 25.59 -3.75 13.98
C PHE A 218 26.07 -3.50 15.42
N ASN A 219 27.39 -3.48 15.64
CA ASN A 219 28.01 -3.29 16.95
C ASN A 219 27.46 -4.26 18.01
N VAL A 220 27.27 -5.53 17.64
CA VAL A 220 26.93 -6.61 18.57
C VAL A 220 28.20 -7.19 19.16
N HIS A 221 28.35 -7.05 20.48
CA HIS A 221 29.55 -7.47 21.18
C HIS A 221 29.38 -8.90 21.70
N GLY A 222 30.47 -9.68 21.69
CA GLY A 222 30.46 -11.06 22.20
C GLY A 222 30.05 -11.18 23.68
N SER A 223 30.18 -10.12 24.49
CA SER A 223 29.69 -10.10 25.87
C SER A 223 28.17 -10.16 25.99
N GLU A 224 27.44 -9.80 24.93
CA GLU A 224 25.98 -9.88 24.86
C GLU A 224 25.52 -11.26 24.37
N LEU A 225 26.44 -12.13 23.92
CA LEU A 225 26.17 -13.46 23.42
C LEU A 225 26.65 -14.50 24.43
N ARG A 226 25.70 -15.26 25.01
CA ARG A 226 26.03 -16.37 25.90
C ARG A 226 25.95 -17.68 25.15
N SER A 227 27.08 -18.36 24.96
CA SER A 227 27.08 -19.71 24.38
C SER A 227 26.25 -20.67 25.23
N ILE A 228 25.47 -21.51 24.55
CA ILE A 228 24.61 -22.55 25.14
C ILE A 228 24.75 -23.86 24.36
N ASP A 229 24.41 -24.97 24.98
CA ASP A 229 24.39 -26.27 24.32
C ASP A 229 23.01 -26.58 23.72
N SER A 230 22.95 -27.51 22.77
CA SER A 230 21.69 -28.05 22.24
C SER A 230 20.78 -28.67 23.31
N ARG A 231 21.35 -29.06 24.45
CA ARG A 231 20.62 -29.57 25.62
C ARG A 231 19.86 -28.48 26.39
N ASP A 232 20.22 -27.21 26.18
CA ASP A 232 19.61 -26.05 26.84
C ASP A 232 18.39 -25.50 26.08
N ILE A 233 18.07 -26.06 24.92
CA ILE A 233 16.90 -25.72 24.10
C ILE A 233 15.88 -26.88 24.08
N PRO A 234 14.59 -26.62 23.82
CA PRO A 234 13.59 -27.68 23.70
C PRO A 234 13.96 -28.68 22.61
N SER A 235 13.69 -29.98 22.86
CA SER A 235 14.02 -31.05 21.92
C SER A 235 13.36 -30.84 20.55
N SER A 236 12.11 -30.35 20.52
CA SER A 236 11.41 -30.04 19.27
C SER A 236 12.12 -28.99 18.41
N LEU A 237 12.70 -27.96 19.04
CA LEU A 237 13.46 -26.93 18.35
C LEU A 237 14.82 -27.46 17.88
N SER A 238 15.49 -28.25 18.73
CA SER A 238 16.74 -28.91 18.36
C SER A 238 16.56 -29.87 17.19
N GLU A 239 15.49 -30.68 17.18
CA GLU A 239 15.14 -31.58 16.08
C GLU A 239 14.77 -30.79 14.81
N GLY A 240 14.07 -29.67 14.96
CA GLY A 240 13.76 -28.75 13.86
C GLY A 240 15.02 -28.20 13.20
N ILE A 241 16.00 -27.73 13.98
CA ILE A 241 17.30 -27.29 13.47
C ILE A 241 18.04 -28.45 12.81
N HIS A 242 18.07 -29.62 13.46
CA HIS A 242 18.77 -30.80 12.96
C HIS A 242 18.26 -31.25 11.59
N ALA A 243 16.94 -31.21 11.37
CA ALA A 243 16.30 -31.62 10.13
C ALA A 243 16.77 -30.81 8.90
N TYR A 244 17.31 -29.61 9.11
CA TYR A 244 17.82 -28.76 8.04
C TYR A 244 19.35 -28.82 7.87
N ASN A 245 20.08 -29.54 8.73
CA ASN A 245 21.54 -29.64 8.62
C ASN A 245 21.97 -30.18 7.25
N ASP A 246 21.34 -31.24 6.74
CA ASP A 246 21.70 -31.83 5.44
C ASP A 246 21.47 -30.87 4.26
N LEU A 247 20.52 -29.92 4.40
CA LEU A 247 20.23 -28.92 3.38
C LEU A 247 21.15 -27.70 3.51
N TRP A 248 21.38 -27.22 4.73
CA TRP A 248 22.05 -25.94 4.98
C TRP A 248 23.57 -26.07 5.11
N LEU A 249 24.09 -27.23 5.49
CA LEU A 249 25.51 -27.44 5.73
C LEU A 249 26.22 -28.15 4.58
N THR A 250 27.51 -27.85 4.42
CA THR A 250 28.42 -28.63 3.58
C THR A 250 28.78 -29.94 4.29
N SER A 251 29.05 -31.01 3.53
CA SER A 251 29.49 -32.29 4.09
C SER A 251 30.76 -32.13 4.94
N GLY A 252 30.68 -32.50 6.22
CA GLY A 252 31.79 -32.43 7.18
C GLY A 252 31.84 -31.14 8.00
N ALA A 253 30.93 -30.18 7.79
CA ALA A 253 30.76 -29.04 8.67
C ALA A 253 30.18 -29.45 10.03
N SER A 254 30.46 -28.66 11.06
CA SER A 254 29.86 -28.85 12.38
C SER A 254 28.35 -28.58 12.34
N PRO A 255 27.53 -29.42 13.01
CA PRO A 255 26.08 -29.21 13.12
C PRO A 255 25.74 -27.84 13.70
N MET A 256 24.67 -27.20 13.21
CA MET A 256 24.21 -25.87 13.64
C MET A 256 23.99 -25.77 15.15
N GLU A 257 23.59 -26.88 15.78
CA GLU A 257 23.30 -26.99 17.21
C GLU A 257 24.55 -26.86 18.09
N GLN A 258 25.76 -26.90 17.51
CA GLN A 258 27.02 -26.65 18.20
C GLN A 258 27.40 -25.16 18.22
N HIS A 259 26.66 -24.32 17.49
CA HIS A 259 26.96 -22.91 17.28
C HIS A 259 25.92 -21.98 17.94
N LEU A 260 25.29 -22.44 19.03
CA LEU A 260 24.16 -21.77 19.67
C LEU A 260 24.58 -20.71 20.70
N PHE A 261 23.89 -19.58 20.64
CA PHE A 261 24.03 -18.47 21.57
C PHE A 261 22.66 -17.95 21.99
N ARG A 262 22.56 -17.58 23.28
CA ARG A 262 21.45 -16.83 23.83
C ARG A 262 21.79 -15.34 23.86
N TRP A 263 20.84 -14.53 23.45
CA TRP A 263 20.93 -13.08 23.59
C TRP A 263 20.79 -12.64 25.06
N ASN A 264 21.77 -11.89 25.55
CA ASN A 264 21.87 -11.45 26.94
C ASN A 264 22.10 -9.93 27.03
N SER A 265 21.24 -9.16 26.35
CA SER A 265 21.25 -7.69 26.40
C SER A 265 19.85 -7.16 26.65
N SER A 266 19.76 -5.94 27.19
CA SER A 266 18.47 -5.25 27.36
C SER A 266 17.96 -4.62 26.06
N ARG A 267 18.81 -4.47 25.04
CA ARG A 267 18.41 -4.02 23.70
C ARG A 267 17.88 -5.18 22.89
N ALA A 268 16.97 -4.91 21.95
CA ALA A 268 16.55 -5.92 20.98
C ALA A 268 17.68 -6.20 19.96
N PHE A 269 17.86 -7.46 19.62
CA PHE A 269 18.83 -7.90 18.62
C PHE A 269 18.36 -7.51 17.21
N PRO A 270 19.20 -6.84 16.40
CA PRO A 270 18.87 -6.51 15.02
C PRO A 270 19.12 -7.72 14.11
N SER A 271 18.16 -8.06 13.25
CA SER A 271 18.33 -9.04 12.17
C SER A 271 17.67 -8.57 10.90
N LEU A 272 18.16 -9.03 9.75
CA LEU A 272 17.44 -8.80 8.49
C LEU A 272 16.13 -9.60 8.49
N SER A 273 15.09 -9.11 7.84
CA SER A 273 13.80 -9.80 7.79
C SER A 273 13.73 -10.71 6.56
N TYR A 274 13.35 -11.99 6.75
CA TYR A 274 13.16 -12.92 5.63
C TYR A 274 11.91 -12.58 4.82
N GLY A 275 12.03 -12.57 3.49
CA GLY A 275 10.90 -12.32 2.58
C GLY A 275 10.34 -10.90 2.64
N ALA A 276 11.02 -9.98 3.34
CA ALA A 276 10.68 -8.57 3.38
C ALA A 276 11.41 -7.78 2.29
N GLN A 277 11.25 -6.47 2.30
CA GLN A 277 11.99 -5.60 1.40
C GLN A 277 13.46 -5.51 1.83
N THR A 278 14.36 -5.41 0.86
CA THR A 278 15.81 -5.25 1.07
C THR A 278 16.10 -4.18 2.13
N GLY A 279 16.91 -4.53 3.14
CA GLY A 279 17.30 -3.63 4.22
C GLY A 279 16.28 -3.48 5.35
N THR A 280 15.18 -4.24 5.34
CA THR A 280 14.27 -4.28 6.49
C THR A 280 14.96 -4.98 7.66
N ILE A 281 14.99 -4.31 8.82
CA ILE A 281 15.55 -4.85 10.06
C ILE A 281 14.41 -5.17 11.01
N THR A 282 14.39 -6.40 11.52
CA THR A 282 13.57 -6.83 12.65
C THR A 282 14.37 -6.68 13.93
N HIS A 283 13.71 -6.23 15.00
CA HIS A 283 14.30 -6.13 16.33
C HIS A 283 13.66 -7.15 17.27
N THR A 284 14.41 -8.18 17.65
CA THR A 284 13.91 -9.32 18.43
C THR A 284 14.47 -9.30 19.86
N THR A 285 13.62 -9.48 20.87
CA THR A 285 14.02 -9.37 22.27
C THR A 285 14.65 -10.63 22.84
N ASN A 286 14.18 -11.81 22.44
CA ASN A 286 14.68 -13.09 22.91
C ASN A 286 14.91 -14.07 21.75
N PRO A 287 15.86 -13.78 20.83
CA PRO A 287 16.21 -14.72 19.76
C PRO A 287 17.13 -15.84 20.25
N LEU A 288 17.02 -16.99 19.60
CA LEU A 288 18.09 -17.99 19.55
C LEU A 288 19.03 -17.64 18.39
N ILE A 289 20.31 -17.46 18.67
CA ILE A 289 21.28 -17.01 17.67
C ILE A 289 22.21 -18.18 17.34
N ILE A 290 22.40 -18.46 16.06
CA ILE A 290 23.38 -19.42 15.54
C ILE A 290 24.49 -18.62 14.87
N VAL A 291 25.71 -18.66 15.43
CA VAL A 291 26.85 -17.91 14.90
C VAL A 291 27.76 -18.84 14.11
N VAL A 292 27.76 -18.66 12.79
CA VAL A 292 28.62 -19.40 11.86
C VAL A 292 29.81 -18.53 11.50
N ASN A 293 31.02 -18.96 11.86
CA ASN A 293 32.23 -18.15 11.64
C ASN A 293 32.63 -18.12 10.16
N ASP A 294 32.84 -19.29 9.56
CA ASP A 294 33.26 -19.43 8.16
C ASP A 294 32.06 -19.89 7.33
N ILE A 295 31.23 -18.94 6.89
CA ILE A 295 29.99 -19.23 6.17
C ILE A 295 30.25 -19.83 4.80
N SER A 296 31.34 -19.46 4.11
CA SER A 296 31.64 -20.02 2.78
C SER A 296 31.97 -21.50 2.83
N THR A 297 32.58 -21.99 3.92
CA THR A 297 32.98 -23.39 4.07
C THR A 297 31.93 -24.23 4.78
N SER A 298 31.22 -23.64 5.74
CA SER A 298 30.24 -24.34 6.57
C SER A 298 28.89 -24.48 5.86
N LEU A 299 28.44 -23.45 5.14
CA LEU A 299 27.10 -23.41 4.55
C LEU A 299 27.08 -23.91 3.10
N ASN A 300 26.03 -24.65 2.77
CA ASN A 300 25.80 -25.17 1.44
C ASN A 300 25.52 -24.04 0.44
N LEU A 301 26.14 -24.13 -0.75
CA LEU A 301 26.00 -23.11 -1.79
C LEU A 301 24.55 -22.97 -2.28
N GLU A 302 23.92 -24.09 -2.68
CA GLU A 302 22.58 -24.11 -3.27
C GLU A 302 21.48 -24.12 -2.22
N GLY A 303 21.70 -24.86 -1.13
CA GLY A 303 20.73 -25.00 -0.05
C GLY A 303 20.66 -23.79 0.89
N PHE A 304 21.65 -22.90 0.89
CA PHE A 304 21.69 -21.77 1.80
C PHE A 304 22.24 -20.46 1.20
N LEU A 305 23.49 -20.42 0.70
CA LEU A 305 24.14 -19.15 0.35
C LEU A 305 23.44 -18.41 -0.81
N ILE A 306 23.09 -19.11 -1.89
CA ILE A 306 22.36 -18.52 -3.03
C ILE A 306 20.94 -18.08 -2.62
N PRO A 307 20.15 -18.89 -1.89
CA PRO A 307 18.88 -18.44 -1.31
C PRO A 307 19.02 -17.21 -0.42
N ALA A 308 20.02 -17.15 0.46
CA ALA A 308 20.28 -16.03 1.36
C ALA A 308 20.66 -14.76 0.59
N MET A 309 21.46 -14.89 -0.48
CA MET A 309 21.76 -13.80 -1.41
C MET A 309 20.49 -13.30 -2.11
N SER A 310 19.66 -14.22 -2.62
CA SER A 310 18.43 -13.89 -3.35
C SER A 310 17.36 -13.23 -2.48
N THR A 311 17.34 -13.53 -1.18
CA THR A 311 16.42 -12.95 -0.19
C THR A 311 16.97 -11.69 0.48
N ALA A 312 18.14 -11.20 0.03
CA ALA A 312 18.86 -10.07 0.61
C ALA A 312 19.20 -10.24 2.11
N ASN A 313 19.32 -11.48 2.57
CA ASN A 313 19.79 -11.86 3.91
C ASN A 313 21.32 -12.05 3.96
N LEU A 314 21.97 -12.12 2.79
CA LEU A 314 23.43 -12.06 2.61
C LEU A 314 23.78 -10.72 1.95
N VAL A 315 24.58 -9.91 2.63
CA VAL A 315 24.96 -8.56 2.18
C VAL A 315 26.48 -8.43 2.10
N PHE A 316 26.94 -7.51 1.26
CA PHE A 316 28.37 -7.37 0.95
C PHE A 316 28.86 -5.97 1.30
N ALA A 317 30.11 -5.86 1.76
CA ALA A 317 30.68 -4.61 2.24
C ALA A 317 30.66 -3.48 1.21
N ASN A 318 30.87 -3.79 -0.08
CA ASN A 318 30.65 -2.88 -1.21
C ASN A 318 30.53 -3.62 -2.55
N ALA A 319 29.98 -2.92 -3.56
CA ALA A 319 29.78 -3.46 -4.91
C ALA A 319 31.09 -3.78 -5.64
N ASP A 320 32.14 -2.97 -5.48
CA ASP A 320 33.40 -3.14 -6.21
C ASP A 320 34.11 -4.44 -5.79
N VAL A 321 34.16 -4.72 -4.49
CA VAL A 321 34.73 -5.94 -3.90
C VAL A 321 33.95 -7.17 -4.35
N LEU A 322 32.61 -7.09 -4.33
CA LEU A 322 31.75 -8.16 -4.83
C LEU A 322 32.02 -8.46 -6.32
N HIS A 323 31.97 -7.44 -7.18
CA HIS A 323 32.21 -7.62 -8.62
C HIS A 323 33.65 -8.03 -8.93
N GLN A 324 34.62 -7.61 -8.12
CA GLN A 324 36.00 -8.03 -8.28
C GLN A 324 36.18 -9.52 -7.94
N ALA A 325 35.61 -9.99 -6.83
CA ALA A 325 35.67 -11.40 -6.44
C ALA A 325 35.00 -12.29 -7.50
N PHE A 326 33.73 -12.00 -7.85
CA PHE A 326 33.01 -12.78 -8.86
C PHE A 326 33.61 -12.63 -10.27
N GLY A 327 34.22 -11.49 -10.58
CA GLY A 327 34.92 -11.23 -11.84
C GLY A 327 36.20 -12.05 -11.98
N ARG A 328 37.01 -12.17 -10.92
CA ARG A 328 38.25 -12.96 -10.90
C ARG A 328 38.00 -14.44 -11.20
N HIS A 329 36.89 -14.98 -10.69
CA HIS A 329 36.50 -16.38 -10.92
C HIS A 329 35.60 -16.57 -12.14
N GLY A 330 35.33 -15.52 -12.92
CA GLY A 330 34.59 -15.61 -14.18
C GLY A 330 33.08 -15.90 -14.02
N VAL A 331 32.50 -15.59 -12.86
CA VAL A 331 31.10 -15.86 -12.51
C VAL A 331 30.28 -14.58 -12.26
N ASN A 332 30.79 -13.42 -12.70
CA ASN A 332 30.11 -12.13 -12.57
C ASN A 332 28.72 -12.10 -13.25
N SER A 333 28.46 -12.99 -14.21
CA SER A 333 27.14 -13.14 -14.84
C SER A 333 26.05 -13.66 -13.90
N LEU A 334 26.41 -14.20 -12.72
CA LEU A 334 25.46 -14.58 -11.69
C LEU A 334 24.76 -13.34 -11.09
N ILE A 335 25.49 -12.22 -11.02
CA ILE A 335 25.02 -10.97 -10.43
C ILE A 335 24.38 -10.14 -11.55
N THR A 336 23.07 -9.92 -11.45
CA THR A 336 22.36 -9.06 -12.42
C THR A 336 22.45 -7.60 -12.06
N SER A 337 22.28 -7.33 -10.78
CA SER A 337 22.19 -5.97 -10.25
C SER A 337 22.77 -5.97 -8.84
N THR A 338 23.40 -4.85 -8.49
CA THR A 338 23.79 -4.54 -7.12
C THR A 338 23.08 -3.26 -6.71
N SER A 339 22.52 -3.26 -5.52
CA SER A 339 21.88 -2.07 -4.96
C SER A 339 22.44 -1.78 -3.57
N THR A 340 22.84 -0.54 -3.35
CA THR A 340 23.18 -0.06 -2.02
C THR A 340 21.95 -0.14 -1.14
N ILE A 341 22.07 -0.80 0.02
CA ILE A 341 20.92 -1.00 0.92
C ILE A 341 20.40 0.34 1.45
N ALA A 342 21.30 1.28 1.75
CA ALA A 342 20.90 2.62 2.15
C ALA A 342 20.09 3.34 1.05
N ASP A 343 20.45 3.18 -0.22
CA ASP A 343 19.74 3.81 -1.34
C ASP A 343 18.38 3.14 -1.60
N SER A 344 18.28 1.81 -1.48
CA SER A 344 17.01 1.10 -1.61
C SER A 344 16.02 1.51 -0.52
N VAL A 345 16.47 1.58 0.74
CA VAL A 345 15.67 2.03 1.89
C VAL A 345 15.31 3.51 1.75
N TYR A 346 16.23 4.35 1.25
CA TYR A 346 15.97 5.77 0.99
C TYR A 346 14.92 5.96 -0.12
N ALA A 347 15.05 5.25 -1.24
CA ALA A 347 14.09 5.27 -2.34
C ALA A 347 12.70 4.84 -1.86
N ARG A 348 12.62 3.80 -1.01
CA ARG A 348 11.38 3.37 -0.38
C ARG A 348 10.78 4.45 0.51
N THR A 349 11.60 5.10 1.33
CA THR A 349 11.18 6.20 2.21
C THR A 349 10.60 7.37 1.40
N LEU A 350 11.23 7.71 0.26
CA LEU A 350 10.73 8.74 -0.65
C LEU A 350 9.40 8.35 -1.28
N TRP A 351 9.27 7.10 -1.75
CA TRP A 351 8.04 6.57 -2.31
C TRP A 351 6.88 6.59 -1.31
N LEU A 352 7.13 6.18 -0.06
CA LEU A 352 6.15 6.25 1.03
C LEU A 352 5.73 7.70 1.30
N ARG A 353 6.69 8.64 1.39
CA ARG A 353 6.39 10.06 1.58
C ARG A 353 5.52 10.63 0.44
N GLN A 354 5.79 10.26 -0.80
CA GLN A 354 4.99 10.66 -1.96
C GLN A 354 3.58 10.04 -1.91
N THR A 355 3.47 8.78 -1.51
CA THR A 355 2.19 8.09 -1.32
C THR A 355 1.34 8.77 -0.24
N ILE A 356 1.93 9.13 0.90
CA ILE A 356 1.25 9.86 1.99
C ILE A 356 0.71 11.20 1.48
N ALA A 357 1.55 11.99 0.81
CA ALA A 357 1.15 13.29 0.26
C ALA A 357 0.02 13.16 -0.77
N THR A 358 0.12 12.19 -1.68
CA THR A 358 -0.89 11.94 -2.72
C THR A 358 -2.22 11.50 -2.11
N CYS A 359 -2.19 10.61 -1.11
CA CYS A 359 -3.38 10.17 -0.38
C CYS A 359 -4.04 11.33 0.38
N ALA A 360 -3.25 12.22 1.00
CA ALA A 360 -3.78 13.41 1.67
C ALA A 360 -4.48 14.37 0.70
N ILE A 361 -3.91 14.59 -0.48
CA ILE A 361 -4.53 15.40 -1.54
C ILE A 361 -5.82 14.73 -2.03
N ALA A 362 -5.78 13.43 -2.36
CA ALA A 362 -6.93 12.68 -2.84
C ALA A 362 -8.08 12.69 -1.82
N MET A 363 -7.78 12.48 -0.54
CA MET A 363 -8.74 12.57 0.56
C MET A 363 -9.38 13.95 0.65
N THR A 364 -8.58 15.02 0.56
CA THR A 364 -9.08 16.40 0.59
C THR A 364 -10.03 16.68 -0.57
N VAL A 365 -9.66 16.28 -1.78
CA VAL A 365 -10.50 16.42 -2.98
C VAL A 365 -11.80 15.61 -2.84
N ALA A 366 -11.72 14.38 -2.35
CA ALA A 366 -12.89 13.53 -2.13
C ALA A 366 -13.85 14.09 -1.08
N ILE A 367 -13.33 14.68 0.01
CA ILE A 367 -14.14 15.37 1.02
C ILE A 367 -14.84 16.60 0.43
N ILE A 368 -14.13 17.43 -0.33
CA ILE A 368 -14.72 18.60 -0.99
C ILE A 368 -15.81 18.15 -1.97
N ALA A 369 -15.55 17.11 -2.76
CA ALA A 369 -16.53 16.54 -3.68
C ALA A 369 -17.76 16.02 -2.92
N ALA A 370 -17.58 15.27 -1.83
CA ALA A 370 -18.68 14.78 -1.00
C ALA A 370 -19.53 15.91 -0.42
N LEU A 371 -18.90 17.00 0.05
CA LEU A 371 -19.61 18.20 0.53
C LEU A 371 -20.42 18.88 -0.58
N LEU A 372 -19.86 18.99 -1.78
CA LEU A 372 -20.58 19.55 -2.94
C LEU A 372 -21.77 18.67 -3.33
N VAL A 373 -21.59 17.35 -3.38
CA VAL A 373 -22.68 16.41 -3.68
C VAL A 373 -23.76 16.46 -2.60
N ALA A 374 -23.38 16.55 -1.32
CA ALA A 374 -24.32 16.74 -0.22
C ALA A 374 -25.09 18.06 -0.36
N ALA A 375 -24.42 19.15 -0.77
CA ALA A 375 -25.08 20.45 -1.03
C ALA A 375 -26.03 20.39 -2.23
N PHE A 376 -25.65 19.73 -3.32
CA PHE A 376 -26.53 19.50 -4.46
C PHE A 376 -27.74 18.66 -4.06
N ALA A 377 -27.54 17.55 -3.32
CA ALA A 377 -28.61 16.73 -2.79
C ALA A 377 -29.49 17.53 -1.81
N ALA A 378 -28.91 18.42 -1.00
CA ALA A 378 -29.64 19.30 -0.10
C ALA A 378 -30.64 20.17 -0.85
N ARG A 379 -30.15 20.81 -1.92
CA ARG A 379 -30.91 21.70 -2.77
C ARG A 379 -31.97 20.98 -3.62
N THR A 380 -31.68 19.81 -4.19
CA THR A 380 -32.68 19.07 -4.99
C THR A 380 -33.88 18.67 -4.15
N TRP A 381 -33.66 18.20 -2.93
CA TRP A 381 -34.72 17.85 -1.99
C TRP A 381 -35.52 19.06 -1.49
N SER A 382 -34.86 20.20 -1.24
CA SER A 382 -35.56 21.40 -0.78
C SER A 382 -36.46 21.99 -1.89
N LEU A 383 -36.01 21.92 -3.15
CA LEU A 383 -36.81 22.31 -4.32
C LEU A 383 -38.00 21.38 -4.56
N GLU A 384 -37.80 20.06 -4.46
CA GLU A 384 -38.89 19.07 -4.58
C GLU A 384 -40.01 19.33 -3.57
N ARG A 385 -39.63 19.68 -2.33
CA ARG A 385 -40.57 19.86 -1.21
C ARG A 385 -40.88 21.31 -0.89
N GLN A 386 -40.56 22.25 -1.77
CA GLN A 386 -40.66 23.69 -1.51
C GLN A 386 -42.05 24.11 -1.00
N ARG A 387 -43.13 23.61 -1.63
CA ARG A 387 -44.52 23.90 -1.21
C ARG A 387 -44.84 23.35 0.17
N ALA A 388 -44.46 22.11 0.45
CA ALA A 388 -44.70 21.47 1.74
C ALA A 388 -43.88 22.13 2.87
N LEU A 389 -42.65 22.55 2.57
CA LEU A 389 -41.80 23.31 3.49
C LEU A 389 -42.42 24.67 3.81
N PHE A 390 -42.92 25.39 2.80
CA PHE A 390 -43.58 26.68 2.99
C PHE A 390 -44.82 26.56 3.88
N VAL A 391 -45.76 25.67 3.55
CA VAL A 391 -47.01 25.48 4.30
C VAL A 391 -46.72 25.10 5.76
N ARG A 392 -45.81 24.16 5.99
CA ARG A 392 -45.49 23.70 7.36
C ARG A 392 -44.69 24.73 8.16
N HIS A 393 -43.82 25.51 7.51
CA HIS A 393 -43.09 26.55 8.23
C HIS A 393 -44.01 27.69 8.65
N VAL A 394 -44.94 28.09 7.78
CA VAL A 394 -45.99 29.08 8.11
C VAL A 394 -46.91 28.57 9.22
N SER A 395 -47.16 27.26 9.30
CA SER A 395 -47.92 26.65 10.40
C SER A 395 -47.12 26.46 11.71
N GLY A 396 -45.94 27.06 11.84
CA GLY A 396 -45.17 27.12 13.09
C GLY A 396 -44.06 26.07 13.27
N TYR A 397 -43.80 25.19 12.29
CA TYR A 397 -42.70 24.22 12.42
C TYR A 397 -41.33 24.87 12.19
N THR A 398 -40.34 24.54 13.03
CA THR A 398 -38.95 24.98 12.85
C THR A 398 -38.25 24.22 11.70
N PHE A 399 -37.26 24.84 11.07
CA PHE A 399 -36.49 24.20 9.99
C PHE A 399 -35.81 22.90 10.42
N THR A 400 -35.37 22.81 11.68
CA THR A 400 -34.77 21.59 12.25
C THR A 400 -35.76 20.44 12.29
N ALA A 401 -37.00 20.69 12.75
CA ALA A 401 -38.06 19.69 12.77
C ALA A 401 -38.44 19.23 11.34
N LEU A 402 -38.44 20.16 10.38
CA LEU A 402 -38.76 19.88 8.98
C LEU A 402 -37.71 19.00 8.27
N THR A 403 -36.44 19.15 8.63
CA THR A 403 -35.32 18.41 8.01
C THR A 403 -34.96 17.11 8.76
N CYS A 404 -35.41 16.95 10.01
CA CYS A 404 -35.04 15.86 10.92
C CYS A 404 -35.11 14.45 10.30
N LYS A 405 -36.23 14.11 9.64
CA LYS A 405 -36.38 12.77 9.01
C LYS A 405 -35.29 12.50 7.97
N ARG A 406 -34.93 13.51 7.19
CA ARG A 406 -33.91 13.37 6.16
C ARG A 406 -32.52 13.26 6.77
N THR A 407 -32.22 14.10 7.76
CA THR A 407 -30.89 14.12 8.39
C THR A 407 -30.61 12.81 9.11
N ILE A 408 -31.62 12.20 9.75
CA ILE A 408 -31.50 10.87 10.36
C ILE A 408 -31.21 9.81 9.29
N VAL A 409 -31.98 9.76 8.19
CA VAL A 409 -31.77 8.75 7.14
C VAL A 409 -30.38 8.89 6.49
N CYS A 410 -29.96 10.10 6.15
CA CYS A 410 -28.63 10.32 5.59
C CYS A 410 -27.51 9.99 6.59
N GLY A 411 -27.70 10.31 7.88
CA GLY A 411 -26.75 9.95 8.94
C GLY A 411 -26.61 8.44 9.10
N LEU A 412 -27.73 7.71 9.13
CA LEU A 412 -27.73 6.25 9.20
C LEU A 412 -27.06 5.59 7.99
N LEU A 413 -27.31 6.12 6.78
CA LEU A 413 -26.64 5.62 5.56
C LEU A 413 -25.14 5.87 5.60
N LEU A 414 -24.71 7.03 6.09
CA LEU A 414 -23.30 7.36 6.18
C LEU A 414 -22.60 6.46 7.21
N ILE A 415 -23.22 6.22 8.36
CA ILE A 415 -22.75 5.23 9.35
C ILE A 415 -22.67 3.83 8.74
N ALA A 416 -23.68 3.41 7.96
CA ALA A 416 -23.68 2.09 7.31
C ALA A 416 -22.55 1.93 6.29
N VAL A 417 -22.29 2.95 5.45
CA VAL A 417 -21.18 2.95 4.49
C VAL A 417 -19.83 2.91 5.21
N THR A 418 -19.69 3.71 6.27
CA THR A 418 -18.48 3.73 7.11
C THR A 418 -18.24 2.38 7.80
N ALA A 419 -19.30 1.75 8.34
CA ALA A 419 -19.21 0.42 8.96
C ALA A 419 -18.84 -0.66 7.93
N LEU A 420 -19.42 -0.59 6.73
CA LEU A 420 -19.08 -1.51 5.64
C LEU A 420 -17.62 -1.35 5.21
N ALA A 421 -17.14 -0.11 5.04
CA ALA A 421 -15.74 0.15 4.71
C ALA A 421 -14.79 -0.37 5.80
N SER A 422 -15.15 -0.18 7.07
CA SER A 422 -14.39 -0.69 8.22
C SER A 422 -14.32 -2.22 8.26
N PHE A 423 -15.32 -2.91 7.69
CA PHE A 423 -15.34 -4.37 7.58
C PHE A 423 -14.58 -4.89 6.36
N VAL A 424 -14.68 -4.20 5.21
CA VAL A 424 -14.10 -4.67 3.94
C VAL A 424 -12.60 -4.41 3.86
N LEU A 425 -12.13 -3.24 4.30
CA LEU A 425 -10.73 -2.84 4.13
C LEU A 425 -9.73 -3.79 4.82
N PRO A 426 -9.97 -4.25 6.08
CA PRO A 426 -9.11 -5.24 6.72
C PRO A 426 -9.13 -6.61 6.05
N ASN A 427 -10.32 -7.07 5.65
CA ASN A 427 -10.49 -8.40 5.04
C ASN A 427 -9.82 -8.53 3.66
N TRP A 428 -9.49 -7.42 3.02
CA TRP A 428 -8.77 -7.41 1.75
C TRP A 428 -7.25 -7.26 1.95
N SER A 429 -6.74 -7.37 3.17
CA SER A 429 -5.32 -7.16 3.53
C SER A 429 -4.76 -5.81 3.08
N ILE A 430 -5.64 -4.83 2.84
CA ILE A 430 -5.22 -3.48 2.42
C ILE A 430 -4.62 -2.75 3.63
N VAL A 431 -5.13 -3.01 4.84
CA VAL A 431 -4.69 -2.39 6.10
C VAL A 431 -4.92 -3.35 7.27
N ASP A 432 -3.97 -3.43 8.21
CA ASP A 432 -4.20 -4.03 9.52
C ASP A 432 -5.02 -3.06 10.39
N PRO A 433 -6.21 -3.44 10.89
CA PRO A 433 -7.12 -2.51 11.54
C PRO A 433 -6.52 -2.00 12.85
N THR A 434 -5.91 -0.82 12.81
CA THR A 434 -5.44 -0.14 14.02
C THR A 434 -6.61 0.52 14.75
N ARG A 435 -6.51 0.65 16.09
CA ARG A 435 -7.51 1.38 16.89
C ARG A 435 -7.73 2.82 16.38
N SER A 436 -6.73 3.42 15.75
CA SER A 436 -6.78 4.77 15.14
C SER A 436 -7.74 4.88 13.96
N GLU A 437 -7.83 3.87 13.09
CA GLU A 437 -8.67 3.93 11.89
C GLU A 437 -10.16 3.90 12.23
N THR A 438 -10.54 3.02 13.15
CA THR A 438 -11.93 2.92 13.61
C THR A 438 -12.43 4.22 14.25
N LEU A 439 -11.59 4.90 15.03
CA LEU A 439 -11.88 6.21 15.61
C LEU A 439 -12.04 7.28 14.53
N PHE A 440 -11.16 7.30 13.52
CA PHE A 440 -11.27 8.24 12.41
C PHE A 440 -12.57 8.03 11.63
N PHE A 441 -12.93 6.78 11.34
CA PHE A 441 -14.16 6.44 10.64
C PHE A 441 -15.42 6.91 11.40
N LEU A 442 -15.45 6.72 12.73
CA LEU A 442 -16.52 7.25 13.57
C LEU A 442 -16.55 8.78 13.59
N LEU A 443 -15.39 9.44 13.68
CA LEU A 443 -15.29 10.89 13.65
C LEU A 443 -15.75 11.44 12.29
N PHE A 444 -15.31 10.84 11.20
CA PHE A 444 -15.72 11.18 9.84
C PHE A 444 -17.24 11.06 9.69
N ALA A 445 -17.82 10.00 10.27
CA ALA A 445 -19.26 9.80 10.22
C ALA A 445 -20.04 10.86 11.02
N ALA A 446 -19.58 11.17 12.23
CA ALA A 446 -20.19 12.19 13.08
C ALA A 446 -20.11 13.59 12.45
N VAL A 447 -18.91 13.96 11.96
CA VAL A 447 -18.66 15.25 11.30
C VAL A 447 -19.46 15.34 10.00
N GLY A 448 -19.46 14.29 9.17
CA GLY A 448 -20.25 14.22 7.95
C GLY A 448 -21.75 14.39 8.20
N ALA A 449 -22.30 13.74 9.24
CA ALA A 449 -23.70 13.89 9.64
C ALA A 449 -24.03 15.31 10.12
N ALA A 450 -23.13 15.94 10.88
CA ALA A 450 -23.28 17.32 11.34
C ALA A 450 -23.29 18.31 10.15
N PHE A 451 -22.32 18.21 9.24
CA PHE A 451 -22.26 19.05 8.04
C PHE A 451 -23.49 18.85 7.15
N ASN A 452 -23.90 17.60 6.91
CA ASN A 452 -25.10 17.33 6.12
C ASN A 452 -26.37 17.95 6.75
N THR A 453 -26.46 17.96 8.07
CA THR A 453 -27.56 18.61 8.80
C THR A 453 -27.55 20.12 8.58
N LEU A 454 -26.41 20.78 8.73
CA LEU A 454 -26.25 22.23 8.50
C LEU A 454 -26.58 22.61 7.06
N ILE A 455 -26.03 21.88 6.08
CA ILE A 455 -26.26 22.11 4.65
C ILE A 455 -27.75 21.94 4.31
N THR A 456 -28.40 20.92 4.87
CA THR A 456 -29.83 20.66 4.63
C THR A 456 -30.72 21.76 5.22
N ILE A 457 -30.42 22.24 6.43
CA ILE A 457 -31.15 23.37 7.05
C ILE A 457 -30.96 24.64 6.24
N HIS A 458 -29.73 24.91 5.77
CA HIS A 458 -29.43 26.08 4.95
C HIS A 458 -30.21 26.05 3.62
N ALA A 459 -30.22 24.90 2.93
CA ALA A 459 -30.98 24.72 1.69
C ALA A 459 -32.50 24.87 1.89
N ALA A 460 -33.04 24.39 3.02
CA ALA A 460 -34.45 24.58 3.34
C ALA A 460 -34.80 26.06 3.56
N ARG A 461 -33.93 26.81 4.25
CA ARG A 461 -34.08 28.26 4.46
C ARG A 461 -34.00 29.04 3.14
N SER A 462 -33.04 28.71 2.27
CA SER A 462 -32.89 29.41 0.99
C SER A 462 -34.09 29.17 0.08
N SER A 463 -34.58 27.93 -0.03
CA SER A 463 -35.77 27.61 -0.82
C SER A 463 -37.05 28.25 -0.27
N PHE A 464 -37.14 28.45 1.05
CA PHE A 464 -38.24 29.20 1.66
C PHE A 464 -38.20 30.70 1.28
N ARG A 465 -37.03 31.33 1.34
CA ARG A 465 -36.86 32.74 0.89
C ARG A 465 -37.18 32.92 -0.60
N GLU A 466 -36.72 31.99 -1.45
CA GLU A 466 -37.05 32.00 -2.87
C GLU A 466 -38.56 31.83 -3.14
N ALA A 467 -39.28 31.12 -2.27
CA ALA A 467 -40.74 31.00 -2.37
C ALA A 467 -41.45 32.31 -2.01
N ILE A 468 -40.95 33.04 -1.00
CA ILE A 468 -41.48 34.35 -0.61
C ILE A 468 -41.33 35.37 -1.73
N HIS A 469 -40.17 35.43 -2.41
CA HIS A 469 -39.93 36.42 -3.46
C HIS A 469 -40.65 36.16 -4.79
N ARG A 470 -41.26 34.97 -4.98
CA ARG A 470 -42.04 34.63 -6.17
C ARG A 470 -43.54 34.92 -6.01
N HIS A 471 -43.98 35.28 -4.82
CA HIS A 471 -45.33 35.71 -4.48
C HIS A 471 -45.29 37.18 -4.06
#